data_AF-A0A6L3X4A4-F1
#
_entry.id   AF-A0A6L3X4A4-F1
#
_cell.length_a   1.000
_cell.length_b   1.000
_cell.length_c   1.000
_cell.angle_alpha   90.00
_cell.angle_beta   90.00
_cell.angle_gamma   90.00
#
_symmetry.space_group_name_H-M   'P 1'
#
loop_
_entity.id
_entity.type
_entity.pdbx_description
1 polymer ?
#
loop_
_entity_poly.entity_id
_entity_poly.type
_entity_poly.pdbx_seq_one_letter_code
_entity_poly.pdbx_strand_id
1 'polypeptide(L)'
;TRGPTTGRHLAHVAAEKLIPASLELGGKSPTIVLEDADIEQAARGICYGIFSSAGQACIAGSRLFIHESIYALLMARLLELTRGLRVGHPFTDGVHVGPLIGEKHRQSVIEYVELAKREGGRVLCGGEVPADPALANGSFFQPTIIEGLSNSARACQEEIFGPVLVAMSFADEATL
;
A
#
# COMPACT_ATOMS: atom_id res chain seq x y z
N THR A 1 -11.11 -10.14 13.22
CA THR A 1 -10.34 -9.52 12.12
C THR A 1 -10.82 -8.10 11.88
N ARG A 2 -10.02 -7.10 12.26
CA ARG A 2 -10.25 -5.64 12.08
C ARG A 2 -9.01 -4.88 12.56
N GLY A 3 -8.89 -3.58 12.31
CA GLY A 3 -7.76 -2.77 12.81
C GLY A 3 -7.52 -2.84 14.33
N PRO A 4 -6.29 -2.47 14.76
CA PRO A 4 -5.76 -2.80 16.09
C PRO A 4 -6.51 -2.09 17.23
N THR A 5 -7.01 -0.86 17.01
CA THR A 5 -7.77 -0.12 18.03
C THR A 5 -9.06 -0.84 18.41
N THR A 6 -9.84 -1.33 17.42
CA THR A 6 -11.05 -2.11 17.70
C THR A 6 -10.71 -3.48 18.29
N GLY A 7 -9.62 -4.10 17.82
CA GLY A 7 -9.11 -5.35 18.38
C GLY A 7 -8.82 -5.27 19.88
N ARG A 8 -8.08 -4.23 20.31
CA ARG A 8 -7.81 -3.99 21.73
C ARG A 8 -9.08 -3.80 22.53
N HIS A 9 -10.03 -3.02 22.03
CA HIS A 9 -11.31 -2.82 22.71
C HIS A 9 -12.07 -4.15 22.88
N LEU A 10 -12.14 -4.99 21.85
CA LEU A 10 -12.76 -6.32 21.94
C LEU A 10 -12.04 -7.23 22.93
N ALA A 11 -10.70 -7.18 22.99
CA ALA A 11 -9.92 -7.95 23.95
C ALA A 11 -10.29 -7.58 25.40
N HIS A 12 -10.46 -6.29 25.70
CA HIS A 12 -10.89 -5.82 27.02
C HIS A 12 -12.29 -6.36 27.38
N VAL A 13 -13.25 -6.27 26.46
CA VAL A 13 -14.62 -6.78 26.67
C VAL A 13 -14.63 -8.31 26.85
N ALA A 14 -13.80 -9.04 26.09
CA ALA A 14 -13.69 -10.50 26.22
C ALA A 14 -13.08 -10.91 27.57
N ALA A 15 -12.10 -10.15 28.05
CA ALA A 15 -11.42 -10.40 29.32
C ALA A 15 -12.37 -10.30 30.53
N GLU A 16 -13.36 -9.39 30.51
CA GLU A 16 -14.38 -9.28 31.56
C GLU A 16 -15.16 -10.58 31.79
N LYS A 17 -15.24 -11.44 30.76
CA LYS A 17 -15.99 -12.70 30.78
C LYS A 17 -15.10 -13.94 30.66
N LEU A 18 -13.78 -13.77 30.72
CA LEU A 18 -12.79 -14.84 30.50
C LEU A 18 -13.00 -15.60 29.18
N ILE A 19 -13.46 -14.90 28.14
CA ILE A 19 -13.68 -15.49 26.81
C ILE A 19 -12.36 -15.48 26.03
N PRO A 20 -11.85 -16.64 25.56
CA PRO A 20 -10.70 -16.67 24.66
C PRO A 20 -10.99 -15.91 23.36
N ALA A 21 -10.04 -15.10 22.90
CA ALA A 21 -10.19 -14.30 21.67
C ALA A 21 -9.02 -14.58 20.70
N SER A 22 -9.36 -14.66 19.41
CA SER A 22 -8.40 -14.67 18.30
C SER A 22 -8.54 -13.37 17.51
N LEU A 23 -7.43 -12.65 17.31
CA LEU A 23 -7.42 -11.27 16.80
C LEU A 23 -6.40 -11.09 15.67
N GLU A 24 -6.90 -10.88 14.46
CA GLU A 24 -6.12 -10.49 13.27
C GLU A 24 -6.27 -8.98 13.03
N LEU A 25 -5.16 -8.22 13.17
CA LEU A 25 -5.18 -6.78 13.45
C LEU A 25 -4.55 -5.85 12.40
N GLY A 26 -4.47 -6.29 11.14
CA GLY A 26 -3.83 -5.53 10.05
C GLY A 26 -2.32 -5.74 10.00
N GLY A 27 -1.65 -5.08 9.06
CA GLY A 27 -0.22 -5.25 8.86
C GLY A 27 0.44 -4.16 8.02
N LYS A 28 1.74 -3.95 8.25
CA LYS A 28 2.61 -3.18 7.35
C LYS A 28 3.58 -4.14 6.65
N SER A 29 2.99 -5.04 5.85
CA SER A 29 3.70 -6.22 5.34
C SER A 29 4.88 -5.82 4.45
N PRO A 30 6.11 -6.22 4.80
CA PRO A 30 7.27 -5.96 3.97
C PRO A 30 7.29 -6.88 2.75
N THR A 31 7.78 -6.37 1.63
CA THR A 31 8.25 -7.16 0.49
C THR A 31 9.72 -6.83 0.29
N ILE A 32 10.58 -7.85 0.28
CA ILE A 32 12.04 -7.67 0.18
C ILE A 32 12.49 -8.32 -1.12
N VAL A 33 13.24 -7.57 -1.93
CA VAL A 33 13.74 -8.02 -3.23
C VAL A 33 15.25 -7.97 -3.21
N LEU A 34 15.87 -9.15 -3.26
CA LEU A 34 17.31 -9.33 -3.27
C LEU A 34 17.89 -9.09 -4.68
N GLU A 35 19.20 -8.92 -4.76
CA GLU A 35 19.93 -8.61 -5.99
C GLU A 35 19.82 -9.65 -7.11
N ASP A 36 19.54 -10.90 -6.77
CA ASP A 36 19.40 -12.03 -7.70
C ASP A 36 17.95 -12.27 -8.16
N ALA A 37 17.02 -11.43 -7.73
CA ALA A 37 15.61 -11.58 -8.07
C ALA A 37 15.34 -11.33 -9.56
N ASP A 38 14.43 -12.12 -10.14
CA ASP A 38 13.88 -11.85 -11.46
C ASP A 38 13.04 -10.56 -11.42
N ILE A 39 13.52 -9.51 -12.11
CA ILE A 39 12.92 -8.18 -12.10
C ILE A 39 11.48 -8.20 -12.62
N GLU A 40 11.18 -8.98 -13.65
CA GLU A 40 9.87 -8.99 -14.26
C GLU A 40 8.86 -9.71 -13.36
N GLN A 41 9.25 -10.84 -12.79
CA GLN A 41 8.43 -11.57 -11.83
C GLN A 41 8.19 -10.74 -10.57
N ALA A 42 9.25 -10.13 -10.02
CA ALA A 42 9.16 -9.28 -8.83
C ALA A 42 8.24 -8.08 -9.08
N ALA A 43 8.42 -7.34 -10.18
CA ALA A 43 7.61 -6.16 -10.49
C ALA A 43 6.12 -6.51 -10.61
N ARG A 44 5.79 -7.60 -11.31
CA ARG A 44 4.40 -8.09 -11.44
C ARG A 44 3.82 -8.54 -10.10
N GLY A 45 4.59 -9.30 -9.32
CA GLY A 45 4.17 -9.79 -8.01
C GLY A 45 3.90 -8.65 -7.03
N ILE A 46 4.79 -7.66 -6.97
CA ILE A 46 4.63 -6.45 -6.14
C ILE A 46 3.40 -5.67 -6.58
N CYS A 47 3.29 -5.36 -7.88
CA CYS A 47 2.17 -4.61 -8.43
C CYS A 47 0.83 -5.28 -8.09
N TYR A 48 0.72 -6.60 -8.28
CA TYR A 48 -0.46 -7.36 -7.87
C TYR A 48 -0.68 -7.32 -6.35
N GLY A 49 0.38 -7.54 -5.56
CA GLY A 49 0.30 -7.66 -4.10
C GLY A 49 -0.17 -6.39 -3.39
N ILE A 50 0.17 -5.20 -3.88
CA ILE A 50 -0.24 -3.93 -3.25
C ILE A 50 -1.50 -3.32 -3.89
N PHE A 51 -1.75 -3.52 -5.19
CA PHE A 51 -2.87 -2.85 -5.87
C PHE A 51 -4.12 -3.73 -6.02
N SER A 52 -4.03 -5.05 -5.79
CA SER A 52 -5.21 -5.92 -5.70
C SER A 52 -6.14 -5.46 -4.57
N SER A 53 -7.45 -5.54 -4.81
CA SER A 53 -8.47 -5.03 -3.88
C SER A 53 -8.27 -3.56 -3.47
N ALA A 54 -7.61 -2.77 -4.32
CA ALA A 54 -7.19 -1.40 -4.04
C ALA A 54 -6.33 -1.27 -2.76
N GLY A 55 -5.50 -2.28 -2.46
CA GLY A 55 -4.63 -2.30 -1.28
C GLY A 55 -5.35 -2.47 0.05
N GLN A 56 -6.64 -2.79 0.04
CA GLN A 56 -7.47 -3.00 1.22
C GLN A 56 -7.38 -4.47 1.69
N ALA A 57 -6.16 -4.92 1.94
CA ALA A 57 -5.87 -6.27 2.42
C ALA A 57 -4.83 -6.20 3.53
N CYS A 58 -5.06 -6.92 4.64
CA CYS A 58 -4.13 -6.94 5.79
C CYS A 58 -2.73 -7.47 5.44
N ILE A 59 -2.63 -8.22 4.33
CA ILE A 59 -1.38 -8.80 3.83
C ILE A 59 -0.79 -8.02 2.65
N ALA A 60 -1.36 -6.85 2.29
CA ALA A 60 -0.87 -6.07 1.17
C ALA A 60 0.60 -5.66 1.39
N GLY A 61 1.45 -5.93 0.40
CA GLY A 61 2.88 -5.63 0.41
C GLY A 61 3.16 -4.13 0.31
N SER A 62 2.73 -3.37 1.30
CA SER A 62 2.70 -1.90 1.29
C SER A 62 4.05 -1.25 1.61
N ARG A 63 5.05 -2.03 2.01
CA ARG A 63 6.41 -1.57 2.31
C ARG A 63 7.42 -2.40 1.52
N LEU A 64 8.03 -1.82 0.50
CA LEU A 64 8.95 -2.49 -0.40
C LEU A 64 10.40 -2.10 -0.09
N PHE A 65 11.24 -3.11 0.10
CA PHE A 65 12.69 -3.00 0.22
C PHE A 65 13.32 -3.63 -1.02
N ILE A 66 14.17 -2.87 -1.70
CA ILE A 66 14.85 -3.31 -2.93
C ILE A 66 16.35 -3.18 -2.73
N HIS A 67 17.09 -4.23 -3.05
CA HIS A 67 18.54 -4.15 -2.99
C HIS A 67 19.05 -3.06 -3.93
N GLU A 68 20.00 -2.25 -3.47
CA GLU A 68 20.46 -1.05 -4.18
C GLU A 68 20.95 -1.33 -5.60
N SER A 69 21.57 -2.49 -5.84
CA SER A 69 22.10 -2.89 -7.16
C SER A 69 21.02 -3.03 -8.24
N ILE A 70 19.77 -3.31 -7.85
CA ILE A 70 18.64 -3.50 -8.77
C ILE A 70 17.53 -2.46 -8.61
N TYR A 71 17.67 -1.52 -7.66
CA TYR A 71 16.64 -0.52 -7.32
C TYR A 71 16.12 0.21 -8.56
N ALA A 72 17.03 0.77 -9.37
CA ALA A 72 16.66 1.55 -10.54
C ALA A 72 15.90 0.72 -11.60
N LEU A 73 16.35 -0.51 -11.84
CA LEU A 73 15.74 -1.42 -12.82
C LEU A 73 14.34 -1.85 -12.39
N LEU A 74 14.19 -2.26 -11.13
CA LEU A 74 12.91 -2.70 -10.59
C LEU A 74 11.90 -1.55 -10.49
N MET A 75 12.33 -0.38 -10.01
CA MET A 75 11.46 0.79 -9.90
C MET A 75 10.98 1.27 -11.26
N ALA A 76 11.85 1.29 -12.28
CA ALA A 76 11.45 1.65 -13.63
C ALA A 76 10.33 0.73 -14.15
N ARG A 77 10.50 -0.59 -14.00
CA ARG A 77 9.51 -1.57 -14.45
C ARG A 77 8.21 -1.50 -13.64
N LEU A 78 8.31 -1.36 -12.32
CA LEU A 78 7.17 -1.26 -11.43
C LEU A 78 6.33 -0.01 -11.72
N LEU A 79 6.96 1.14 -12.01
CA LEU A 79 6.27 2.37 -12.39
C LEU A 79 5.53 2.23 -13.72
N GLU A 80 6.13 1.55 -14.71
CA GLU A 80 5.48 1.27 -15.98
C GLU A 80 4.20 0.43 -15.78
N LEU A 81 4.30 -0.68 -15.05
CA LEU A 81 3.16 -1.53 -14.71
C LEU A 81 2.07 -0.75 -13.96
N THR A 82 2.46 0.04 -12.97
CA THR A 82 1.54 0.80 -12.11
C THR A 82 0.79 1.87 -12.91
N ARG A 83 1.48 2.58 -13.82
CA ARG A 83 0.84 3.57 -14.72
C ARG A 83 -0.09 2.91 -15.74
N GLY A 84 0.15 1.64 -16.08
CA GLY A 84 -0.74 0.84 -16.92
C GLY A 84 -2.01 0.35 -16.21
N LEU A 85 -2.14 0.54 -14.89
CA LEU A 85 -3.33 0.12 -14.16
C LEU A 85 -4.54 1.00 -14.48
N ARG A 86 -5.64 0.37 -14.93
CA ARG A 86 -6.91 1.05 -15.18
C ARG A 86 -7.73 1.06 -13.90
N VAL A 87 -7.97 2.26 -13.37
CA VAL A 87 -8.90 2.49 -12.26
C VAL A 87 -10.30 2.66 -12.83
N GLY A 88 -11.31 2.01 -12.27
CA GLY A 88 -12.67 2.15 -12.77
C GLY A 88 -13.72 1.32 -12.06
N HIS A 89 -14.92 1.29 -12.63
CA HIS A 89 -16.03 0.53 -12.06
C HIS A 89 -15.73 -0.98 -12.05
N PRO A 90 -15.97 -1.71 -10.95
CA PRO A 90 -15.60 -3.13 -10.83
C PRO A 90 -16.24 -4.09 -11.86
N PHE A 91 -17.36 -3.69 -12.46
CA PHE A 91 -18.04 -4.47 -13.50
C PHE A 91 -17.63 -4.09 -14.94
N THR A 92 -16.71 -3.15 -15.11
CA THR A 92 -16.23 -2.77 -16.44
C THR A 92 -15.04 -3.64 -16.83
N ASP A 93 -15.11 -4.24 -18.02
CA ASP A 93 -14.05 -5.09 -18.54
C ASP A 93 -12.70 -4.35 -18.60
N GLY A 94 -11.65 -5.07 -18.21
CA GLY A 94 -10.29 -4.53 -18.20
C GLY A 94 -10.01 -3.55 -17.06
N VAL A 95 -10.92 -3.26 -16.14
CA VAL A 95 -10.56 -2.52 -14.92
C VAL A 95 -9.64 -3.39 -14.05
N HIS A 96 -8.55 -2.80 -13.57
CA HIS A 96 -7.59 -3.47 -12.69
C HIS A 96 -7.80 -3.09 -11.22
N VAL A 97 -8.21 -1.84 -10.94
CA VAL A 97 -8.33 -1.30 -9.58
C VAL A 97 -9.71 -0.66 -9.40
N GLY A 98 -10.47 -1.16 -8.42
CA GLY A 98 -11.79 -0.64 -8.05
C GLY A 98 -11.72 0.52 -7.05
N PRO A 99 -12.87 0.97 -6.51
CA PRO A 99 -12.91 2.01 -5.50
C PRO A 99 -12.42 1.50 -4.13
N LEU A 100 -12.04 2.43 -3.27
CA LEU A 100 -11.95 2.20 -1.84
C LEU A 100 -13.35 1.99 -1.24
N ILE A 101 -13.41 1.39 -0.05
CA ILE A 101 -14.64 0.99 0.63
C ILE A 101 -15.59 2.17 0.93
N GLY A 102 -15.06 3.39 1.02
CA GLY A 102 -15.87 4.59 1.21
C GLY A 102 -15.05 5.86 1.34
N GLU A 103 -15.74 6.99 1.35
CA GLU A 103 -15.13 8.32 1.28
C GLU A 103 -14.26 8.64 2.49
N LYS A 104 -14.70 8.27 3.70
CA LYS A 104 -13.91 8.44 4.92
C LYS A 104 -12.55 7.71 4.83
N HIS A 105 -12.55 6.52 4.22
CA HIS A 105 -11.31 5.76 4.04
C HIS A 105 -10.42 6.40 2.98
N ARG A 106 -11.01 6.83 1.85
CA ARG A 106 -10.30 7.61 0.83
C ARG A 106 -9.63 8.85 1.41
N GLN A 107 -10.34 9.59 2.26
CA GLN A 107 -9.80 10.78 2.91
C GLN A 107 -8.60 10.44 3.81
N SER A 108 -8.68 9.34 4.58
CA SER A 108 -7.53 8.87 5.36
C SER A 108 -6.32 8.50 4.48
N VAL A 109 -6.54 7.84 3.34
CA VAL A 109 -5.46 7.54 2.38
C VAL A 109 -4.81 8.82 1.85
N ILE A 110 -5.61 9.82 1.47
CA ILE A 110 -5.11 11.14 1.03
C ILE A 110 -4.24 11.78 2.13
N GLU A 111 -4.71 11.77 3.37
CA GLU A 111 -3.97 12.34 4.51
C GLU A 111 -2.62 11.66 4.74
N TYR A 112 -2.52 10.34 4.54
CA TYR A 112 -1.26 9.61 4.61
C TYR A 112 -0.32 9.93 3.45
N VAL A 113 -0.83 10.10 2.23
CA VAL A 113 0.00 10.54 1.10
C VAL A 113 0.56 11.95 1.34
N GLU A 114 -0.26 12.85 1.86
CA GLU A 114 0.19 14.19 2.25
C GLU A 114 1.17 14.17 3.44
N LEU A 115 0.97 13.27 4.40
CA LEU A 115 1.94 13.03 5.48
C LEU A 115 3.28 12.55 4.91
N ALA A 116 3.27 11.56 4.03
CA ALA A 116 4.47 11.03 3.39
C ALA A 116 5.25 12.13 2.65
N LYS A 117 4.57 13.03 1.93
CA LYS A 117 5.19 14.21 1.31
C LYS A 117 5.86 15.12 2.34
N ARG A 118 5.20 15.41 3.46
CA ARG A 118 5.77 16.20 4.57
C ARG A 118 6.96 15.53 5.25
N GLU A 119 6.99 14.20 5.28
CA GLU A 119 8.11 13.40 5.80
C GLU A 119 9.29 13.30 4.82
N GLY A 120 9.23 13.97 3.66
CA GLY A 120 10.30 14.00 2.66
C GLY A 120 10.14 13.00 1.52
N GLY A 121 9.03 12.25 1.51
CA GLY A 121 8.72 11.29 0.46
C GLY A 121 8.38 11.97 -0.88
N ARG A 122 8.81 11.34 -1.97
CA ARG A 122 8.48 11.74 -3.34
C ARG A 122 7.45 10.79 -3.93
N VAL A 123 6.33 11.34 -4.39
CA VAL A 123 5.31 10.59 -5.13
C VAL A 123 5.76 10.45 -6.59
N LEU A 124 5.95 9.21 -7.05
CA LEU A 124 6.45 8.90 -8.40
C LEU A 124 5.33 8.70 -9.44
N CYS A 125 4.15 8.30 -8.96
CA CYS A 125 2.92 8.19 -9.73
C CYS A 125 1.72 8.20 -8.79
N GLY A 126 0.54 8.56 -9.31
CA GLY A 126 -0.70 8.60 -8.55
C GLY A 126 -0.68 9.67 -7.46
N GLY A 127 -1.20 9.33 -6.28
CA GLY A 127 -1.30 10.22 -5.12
C GLY A 127 -2.52 11.13 -5.13
N GLU A 128 -3.44 10.91 -6.07
CA GLU A 128 -4.59 11.79 -6.32
C GLU A 128 -5.87 10.98 -6.60
N VAL A 129 -7.01 11.66 -6.51
CA VAL A 129 -8.30 11.12 -6.97
C VAL A 129 -8.30 11.15 -8.51
N PRO A 130 -8.73 10.09 -9.20
CA PRO A 130 -8.83 10.10 -10.66
C PRO A 130 -9.67 11.27 -11.17
N ALA A 131 -9.18 11.99 -12.19
CA ALA A 131 -9.86 13.13 -12.78
C ALA A 131 -11.03 12.76 -13.71
N ASP A 132 -11.22 11.47 -14.01
CA ASP A 132 -12.31 11.00 -14.86
C ASP A 132 -13.68 11.34 -14.24
N PRO A 133 -14.52 12.16 -14.90
CA PRO A 133 -15.84 12.52 -14.40
C PRO A 133 -16.75 11.30 -14.12
N ALA A 134 -16.56 10.20 -14.85
CA ALA A 134 -17.31 8.96 -14.62
C ALA A 134 -17.03 8.34 -13.24
N LEU A 135 -15.88 8.67 -12.64
CA LEU A 135 -15.44 8.18 -11.34
C LEU A 135 -15.70 9.18 -10.20
N ALA A 136 -16.16 10.40 -10.50
CA ALA A 136 -16.31 11.47 -9.52
C ALA A 136 -17.21 11.11 -8.32
N ASN A 137 -18.25 10.30 -8.55
CA ASN A 137 -19.21 9.88 -7.52
C ASN A 137 -18.78 8.62 -6.73
N GLY A 138 -17.58 8.09 -6.99
CA GLY A 138 -17.04 6.93 -6.28
C GLY A 138 -15.84 7.26 -5.40
N SER A 139 -15.53 6.35 -4.48
CA SER A 139 -14.38 6.50 -3.56
C SER A 139 -13.07 6.01 -4.20
N PHE A 140 -12.75 6.47 -5.41
CA PHE A 140 -11.55 6.05 -6.14
C PHE A 140 -10.30 6.80 -5.68
N PHE A 141 -9.15 6.12 -5.81
CA PHE A 141 -7.83 6.70 -5.57
C PHE A 141 -6.82 6.05 -6.52
N GLN A 142 -5.89 6.81 -7.08
CA GLN A 142 -4.92 6.27 -8.03
C GLN A 142 -3.88 5.38 -7.33
N PRO A 143 -3.44 4.27 -7.98
CA PRO A 143 -2.27 3.51 -7.56
C PRO A 143 -1.05 4.42 -7.37
N THR A 144 -0.51 4.42 -6.15
CA THR A 144 0.47 5.40 -5.71
C THR A 144 1.76 4.70 -5.31
N ILE A 145 2.89 5.20 -5.81
CA ILE A 145 4.23 4.78 -5.38
C ILE A 145 4.97 5.99 -4.81
N ILE A 146 5.50 5.83 -3.60
CA ILE A 146 6.27 6.84 -2.89
C ILE A 146 7.67 6.30 -2.60
N GLU A 147 8.70 7.11 -2.81
CA GLU A 147 10.08 6.77 -2.44
C GLU A 147 10.73 7.88 -1.60
N GLY A 148 11.94 7.61 -1.10
CA GLY A 148 12.76 8.62 -0.40
C GLY A 148 12.41 8.83 1.07
N LEU A 149 11.53 7.99 1.63
CA LEU A 149 11.26 7.93 3.06
C LEU A 149 12.29 7.04 3.77
N SER A 150 12.61 7.36 5.02
CA SER A 150 13.30 6.42 5.91
C SER A 150 12.32 5.35 6.40
N ASN A 151 12.83 4.18 6.79
CA ASN A 151 12.01 3.12 7.38
C ASN A 151 11.31 3.61 8.67
N SER A 152 11.89 4.58 9.39
CA SER A 152 11.31 5.18 10.59
C SER A 152 10.16 6.18 10.35
N ALA A 153 9.91 6.61 9.11
CA ALA A 153 8.83 7.52 8.79
C ALA A 153 7.46 6.91 9.14
N ARG A 154 6.48 7.72 9.56
CA ARG A 154 5.16 7.19 9.95
C ARG A 154 4.47 6.51 8.78
N ALA A 155 4.61 7.03 7.56
CA ALA A 155 4.08 6.37 6.36
C ALA A 155 4.71 4.97 6.11
N CYS A 156 5.89 4.67 6.68
CA CYS A 156 6.56 3.37 6.63
C CYS A 156 6.22 2.45 7.82
N GLN A 157 5.62 2.98 8.89
CA GLN A 157 5.30 2.24 10.12
C GLN A 157 3.79 1.98 10.28
N GLU A 158 2.96 2.92 9.83
CA GLU A 158 1.51 2.86 9.98
C GLU A 158 0.84 2.25 8.73
N GLU A 159 -0.19 1.44 8.98
CA GLU A 159 -1.01 0.82 7.93
C GLU A 159 -1.92 1.87 7.27
N ILE A 160 -1.73 2.10 5.96
CA ILE A 160 -2.53 3.03 5.16
C ILE A 160 -3.81 2.34 4.65
N PHE A 161 -3.73 1.02 4.39
CA PHE A 161 -4.83 0.18 3.90
C PHE A 161 -5.47 0.68 2.59
N GLY A 162 -4.66 1.24 1.70
CA GLY A 162 -5.08 1.73 0.38
C GLY A 162 -4.03 1.41 -0.69
N PRO A 163 -4.23 1.83 -1.95
CA PRO A 163 -3.34 1.49 -3.06
C PRO A 163 -2.09 2.37 -3.05
N VAL A 164 -1.32 2.31 -1.96
CA VAL A 164 -0.14 3.13 -1.70
C VAL A 164 1.02 2.21 -1.29
N LEU A 165 2.08 2.25 -2.10
CA LEU A 165 3.32 1.56 -1.87
C LEU A 165 4.40 2.56 -1.45
N VAL A 166 5.12 2.28 -0.36
CA VAL A 166 6.38 2.97 -0.04
C VAL A 166 7.56 2.08 -0.41
N ALA A 167 8.51 2.61 -1.18
CA ALA A 167 9.70 1.90 -1.66
C ALA A 167 10.97 2.51 -1.08
N MET A 168 11.90 1.64 -0.65
CA MET A 168 13.17 2.00 -0.04
C MET A 168 14.28 1.09 -0.58
N SER A 169 15.48 1.65 -0.69
CA SER A 169 16.69 0.87 -0.98
C SER A 169 17.31 0.32 0.29
N PHE A 170 17.90 -0.87 0.22
CA PHE A 170 18.80 -1.39 1.25
C PHE A 170 20.06 -1.98 0.60
N ALA A 171 21.14 -2.10 1.36
CA ALA A 171 22.41 -2.68 0.89
C ALA A 171 22.72 -4.02 1.58
N ASP A 172 22.29 -4.18 2.83
CA ASP A 172 22.53 -5.37 3.64
C ASP A 172 21.45 -5.56 4.71
N GLU A 173 21.54 -6.65 5.48
CA GLU A 173 20.60 -6.94 6.57
C GLU A 173 20.56 -5.85 7.65
N ALA A 174 21.65 -5.11 7.84
CA ALA A 174 21.72 -4.05 8.86
C ALA A 174 20.95 -2.78 8.45
N THR A 175 20.66 -2.62 7.15
CA THR A 175 20.02 -1.42 6.56
C THR A 175 18.57 -1.66 6.13
N LEU A 176 18.02 -2.84 6.41
CA LEU A 176 16.61 -3.23 6.22
C LEU A 176 15.64 -2.59 7.23
#